data_AF-A0A8C9GER5-F1
#
_entry.id   AF-A0A8C9GER5-F1
#
_cell.length_a   1.000
_cell.length_b   1.000
_cell.length_c   1.000
_cell.angle_alpha   90.00
_cell.angle_beta   90.00
_cell.angle_gamma   90.00
#
_symmetry.space_group_name_H-M   'P 1'
#
loop_
_entity.id
_entity.type
_entity.pdbx_description
1 polymer ?
#
loop_
_entity_poly.entity_id
_entity_poly.type
_entity_poly.pdbx_seq_one_letter_code
_entity_poly.pdbx_strand_id
1 'polypeptide(L)'
;MTTASTSQSYYFDRDDVALKNFAKYFLHQSHEEREHAEKLMKLQNQGGGRILLQDIKKPDYEDWESGLNAMECALHLEKKM
;
A
#
# COMPACT_ATOMS: atom_id res chain seq x y z
N MET A 1 -1.49 7.34 3.21
CA MET A 1 -1.88 6.10 2.50
C MET A 1 -1.10 6.06 1.20
N THR A 2 -0.23 5.08 1.03
CA THR A 2 0.58 4.91 -0.18
C THR A 2 -0.08 3.90 -1.10
N THR A 3 -0.15 4.18 -2.40
CA THR A 3 -0.63 3.22 -3.41
C THR A 3 0.42 2.15 -3.76
N ALA A 4 1.52 2.10 -2.99
CA ALA A 4 2.66 1.22 -3.23
C ALA A 4 2.26 -0.26 -3.16
N SER A 5 1.55 -0.70 -2.12
CA SER A 5 1.12 -2.10 -1.98
C SER A 5 0.17 -2.52 -3.10
N THR A 6 -0.71 -1.62 -3.56
CA THR A 6 -1.56 -1.88 -4.74
C THR A 6 -0.70 -2.04 -6.00
N SER A 7 0.24 -1.13 -6.24
CA SER A 7 1.18 -1.19 -7.39
C SER A 7 1.99 -2.49 -7.39
N GLN A 8 2.54 -2.89 -6.23
CA GLN A 8 3.29 -4.14 -6.06
C GLN A 8 2.43 -5.35 -6.39
N SER A 9 1.19 -5.38 -5.91
CA SER A 9 0.27 -6.48 -6.17
C SER A 9 0.07 -6.72 -7.68
N TYR A 10 -0.27 -5.65 -8.42
CA TYR A 10 -0.49 -5.74 -9.87
C TYR A 10 0.80 -6.00 -10.67
N TYR A 11 1.96 -5.57 -10.17
CA TYR A 11 3.25 -5.93 -10.78
C TYR A 11 3.51 -7.44 -10.69
N PHE A 12 3.31 -8.04 -9.52
CA PHE A 12 3.56 -9.48 -9.33
C PHE A 12 2.53 -10.38 -10.00
N ASP A 13 1.36 -9.83 -10.35
CA ASP A 13 0.30 -10.55 -11.09
C ASP A 13 0.50 -10.52 -12.62
N ARG A 14 1.46 -9.74 -13.14
CA ARG A 14 1.74 -9.71 -14.58
C ARG A 14 2.20 -11.09 -15.08
N ASP A 15 1.84 -11.41 -16.32
CA ASP A 15 2.17 -12.70 -16.94
C ASP A 15 3.68 -12.96 -17.06
N ASP A 16 4.50 -11.90 -17.16
CA ASP A 16 5.97 -11.97 -17.25
C ASP A 16 6.68 -12.08 -15.88
N VAL A 17 5.99 -11.80 -14.78
CA VAL A 17 6.51 -11.94 -13.40
C VAL A 17 5.92 -13.18 -12.70
N ALA A 18 4.60 -13.36 -12.79
CA ALA A 18 3.82 -14.52 -12.36
C ALA A 18 4.02 -14.98 -10.89
N LEU A 19 4.33 -14.07 -9.97
CA LEU A 19 4.52 -14.36 -8.54
C LEU A 19 3.21 -14.18 -7.76
N LYS A 20 2.22 -15.05 -8.02
CA LYS A 20 0.84 -14.94 -7.49
C LYS A 20 0.73 -14.79 -5.96
N ASN A 21 1.62 -15.42 -5.21
CA ASN A 21 1.61 -15.32 -3.75
C ASN A 21 2.07 -13.94 -3.26
N PHE A 22 3.03 -13.32 -3.95
CA PHE A 22 3.42 -11.93 -3.69
C PHE A 22 2.29 -10.97 -4.08
N ALA A 23 1.65 -11.21 -5.23
CA ALA A 23 0.48 -10.43 -5.64
C ALA A 23 -0.63 -10.45 -4.58
N LYS A 24 -0.96 -11.64 -4.07
CA LYS A 24 -1.94 -11.83 -2.99
C LYS A 24 -1.52 -11.18 -1.68
N TYR A 25 -0.25 -11.29 -1.30
CA TYR A 25 0.28 -10.67 -0.08
C TYR A 25 0.12 -9.16 -0.12
N PHE A 26 0.60 -8.51 -1.19
CA PHE A 26 0.52 -7.06 -1.31
C PHE A 26 -0.91 -6.54 -1.49
N LEU A 27 -1.80 -7.32 -2.11
CA LEU A 27 -3.23 -6.99 -2.17
C LEU A 27 -3.85 -6.98 -0.76
N HIS A 28 -3.51 -7.98 0.06
CA HIS A 28 -3.98 -8.05 1.44
C HIS A 28 -3.47 -6.86 2.27
N GLN A 29 -2.17 -6.55 2.19
CA GLN A 29 -1.60 -5.37 2.85
C GLN A 29 -2.28 -4.06 2.40
N SER A 30 -2.58 -3.92 1.11
CA SER A 30 -3.33 -2.77 0.60
C SER A 30 -4.73 -2.65 1.20
N HIS A 31 -5.38 -3.77 1.53
CA HIS A 31 -6.68 -3.75 2.20
C HIS A 31 -6.57 -3.39 3.68
N GLU A 32 -5.59 -3.95 4.39
CA GLU A 32 -5.34 -3.63 5.81
C GLU A 32 -5.04 -2.14 6.01
N GLU A 33 -4.18 -1.56 5.18
CA GLU A 33 -3.87 -0.13 5.22
C GLU A 33 -5.08 0.76 4.92
N ARG A 34 -6.01 0.27 4.08
CA ARG A 34 -7.27 0.94 3.84
C ARG A 34 -8.18 0.93 5.05
N GLU A 35 -8.28 -0.20 5.73
CA GLU A 35 -9.02 -0.30 6.99
C GLU A 35 -8.41 0.59 8.08
N HIS A 36 -7.08 0.68 8.17
CA HIS A 36 -6.39 1.57 9.11
C HIS A 36 -6.74 3.04 8.86
N ALA A 37 -6.68 3.51 7.61
CA ALA A 37 -7.05 4.89 7.29
C ALA A 37 -8.54 5.17 7.56
N GLU A 38 -9.44 4.23 7.25
CA GLU A 38 -10.87 4.37 7.55
C GLU A 38 -11.13 4.45 9.07
N LYS A 39 -10.39 3.68 9.88
CA LYS A 39 -10.47 3.76 11.36
C LYS A 39 -10.03 5.14 11.86
N LEU A 40 -8.94 5.70 11.33
CA LEU A 40 -8.48 7.05 11.69
C LEU A 40 -9.48 8.14 11.30
N MET A 41 -10.07 8.04 10.11
CA MET A 41 -11.13 8.96 9.68
C MET A 41 -12.35 8.92 10.61
N LYS A 42 -12.79 7.71 10.99
CA LYS A 42 -13.88 7.53 11.96
C LYS A 42 -13.54 8.13 13.31
N LEU A 43 -12.32 7.91 13.81
CA LEU A 43 -11.85 8.49 15.07
C LEU A 43 -11.85 10.02 15.03
N GLN A 44 -11.36 10.61 13.94
CA GLN A 44 -11.38 12.07 13.75
C GLN A 44 -12.81 12.63 13.80
N ASN A 45 -13.75 11.98 13.12
CA ASN A 45 -15.17 12.38 13.13
C ASN A 45 -15.82 12.21 14.51
N GLN A 46 -15.49 11.14 15.25
CA GLN A 46 -15.98 10.92 16.61
C GLN A 46 -15.50 12.00 17.58
N GLY A 47 -14.28 12.50 17.38
CA GLY A 47 -13.73 13.62 18.15
C GLY A 47 -14.28 15.01 17.76
N GLY A 48 -15.24 15.08 16.83
CA GLY A 48 -15.76 16.35 16.31
C GLY A 48 -14.79 17.09 15.38
N GLY A 49 -13.69 16.46 15.00
CA GLY A 49 -12.72 17.00 14.05
C GLY A 49 -13.25 17.01 12.62
N ARG A 50 -12.61 17.79 11.76
CA ARG A 50 -12.88 17.80 10.31
C ARG A 50 -11.76 17.07 9.58
N ILE A 51 -12.12 16.18 8.65
CA ILE A 51 -11.17 15.49 7.80
C ILE A 51 -10.80 16.43 6.64
N LEU A 52 -9.51 16.66 6.45
CA LEU A 52 -8.96 17.35 5.28
C LEU A 52 -8.13 16.35 4.47
N LEU A 53 -8.67 15.92 3.34
CA LEU A 53 -7.98 15.00 2.44
C LEU A 53 -6.96 15.76 1.59
N GLN A 54 -5.84 15.09 1.30
CA GLN A 54 -4.79 15.58 0.42
C GLN A 54 -4.54 14.55 -0.67
N ASP A 55 -3.86 14.98 -1.73
CA ASP A 55 -3.49 14.11 -2.83
C ASP A 55 -2.59 12.97 -2.35
N ILE A 56 -2.94 11.75 -2.78
CA ILE A 56 -2.12 10.58 -2.57
C ILE A 56 -1.05 10.54 -3.67
N LYS A 57 0.22 10.64 -3.26
CA LYS A 57 1.35 10.53 -4.19
C LYS A 57 1.43 9.13 -4.76
N LYS A 58 1.79 9.05 -6.04
CA LYS A 58 2.15 7.78 -6.68
C LYS A 58 3.40 7.17 -6.02
N PRO A 59 3.62 5.85 -6.13
CA PRO A 59 4.83 5.22 -5.61
C PRO A 59 6.06 5.74 -6.34
N ASP A 60 7.21 5.74 -5.66
CA ASP A 60 8.48 6.17 -6.26
C ASP A 60 8.97 5.18 -7.34
N TYR A 61 8.51 3.92 -7.29
CA TYR A 61 8.88 2.84 -8.18
C TYR A 61 7.65 2.24 -8.87
N GLU A 62 7.73 2.08 -10.20
CA GLU A 62 6.70 1.44 -11.03
C GLU A 62 7.15 0.04 -11.51
N ASP A 63 8.46 -0.20 -11.54
CA ASP A 63 9.08 -1.50 -11.75
C ASP A 63 9.76 -1.91 -10.43
N TRP A 64 9.34 -3.06 -9.89
CA TRP A 64 9.83 -3.55 -8.61
C TRP A 64 11.04 -4.47 -8.78
N GLU A 65 11.42 -4.81 -10.00
CA GLU A 65 12.55 -5.68 -10.41
C GLU A 65 12.48 -7.12 -9.85
N SER A 66 12.38 -7.27 -8.53
CA SER A 66 12.34 -8.54 -7.82
C SER A 66 11.44 -8.51 -6.57
N GLY A 67 11.08 -9.70 -6.07
CA GLY A 67 10.39 -9.85 -4.79
C GLY A 67 11.18 -9.28 -3.61
N LEU A 68 12.52 -9.34 -3.66
CA LEU A 68 13.38 -8.80 -2.59
C LEU A 68 13.25 -7.28 -2.50
N ASN A 69 13.41 -6.58 -3.61
CA ASN A 69 13.28 -5.11 -3.68
C ASN A 69 11.89 -4.66 -3.22
N ALA A 70 10.83 -5.38 -3.62
CA ALA A 70 9.47 -5.07 -3.16
C ALA A 70 9.32 -5.21 -1.64
N MET A 71 9.88 -6.27 -1.04
CA MET A 71 9.82 -6.48 0.42
C MET A 71 10.69 -5.50 1.18
N GLU A 72 11.86 -5.12 0.66
CA GLU A 72 12.70 -4.07 1.26
C GLU A 72 12.00 -2.71 1.21
N CYS A 73 11.35 -2.38 0.09
CA CYS A 73 10.57 -1.17 -0.03
C CYS A 73 9.37 -1.17 0.94
N ALA A 74 8.64 -2.28 1.02
CA ALA A 74 7.53 -2.45 1.95
C ALA A 74 8.00 -2.26 3.40
N LEU A 75 9.11 -2.89 3.79
CA LEU A 75 9.70 -2.73 5.13
C LEU A 75 10.10 -1.28 5.43
N HIS A 76 10.65 -0.57 4.45
CA HIS A 76 11.01 0.84 4.60
C HIS A 76 9.79 1.74 4.74
N LEU A 77 8.70 1.44 4.02
CA LEU A 77 7.44 2.16 4.11
C LEU A 77 6.78 1.94 5.48
N GLU A 78 6.67 0.70 5.93
CA GLU A 78 6.12 0.35 7.26
C GLU A 78 6.86 1.06 8.40
N LYS A 79 8.19 1.17 8.32
CA LYS A 79 8.99 1.90 9.33
C LYS A 79 8.79 3.42 9.33
N LYS A 80 8.31 3.97 8.22
CA LYS A 80 8.04 5.41 8.08
C LYS A 80 6.61 5.78 8.46
N MET A 81 5.71 4.81 8.55
CA MET A 81 4.35 4.98 9.07
C MET A 81 4.39 5.10 10.59
#